data_AF-A0A6A4UFA8-F1
#
_entry.id   AF-A0A6A4UFA8-F1
#
_cell.length_a   1.000
_cell.length_b   1.000
_cell.length_c   1.000
_cell.angle_alpha   90.00
_cell.angle_beta   90.00
_cell.angle_gamma   90.00
#
_symmetry.space_group_name_H-M   'P 1'
#
loop_
_entity.id
_entity.type
_entity.pdbx_description
1 polymer ?
#
loop_
_entity_poly.entity_id
_entity_poly.type
_entity_poly.pdbx_seq_one_letter_code
_entity_poly.pdbx_strand_id
1 'polypeptide(L)' 'MARTPVAAAEPSAEEVARQREADYQAALVARDEALRLALAAEADPLFFRWQRDLAAKEDWLAAVAEVKARFPKPERV' A
#
# COMPACT_ATOMS: atom_id res chain seq x y z
N MET A 1 47.94 19.70 9.07
CA MET A 1 46.97 20.03 8.00
C MET A 1 45.60 19.60 8.48
N ALA A 2 44.74 20.55 8.87
CA ALA A 2 43.38 20.24 9.30
C ALA A 2 42.53 19.94 8.07
N ARG A 3 41.90 18.76 8.00
CA ARG A 3 40.88 18.45 6.99
C ARG A 3 39.64 19.26 7.34
N THR A 4 39.31 20.25 6.52
CA THR A 4 38.03 20.97 6.59
C THR A 4 36.90 19.95 6.47
N PRO A 5 35.90 19.94 7.38
CA PRO A 5 34.73 19.10 7.18
C PRO A 5 33.97 19.67 5.98
N VAL A 6 33.76 18.83 4.95
CA VAL A 6 32.81 19.15 3.88
C VAL A 6 31.45 19.26 4.57
N ALA A 7 30.94 20.49 4.69
CA ALA A 7 29.57 20.72 5.11
C ALA A 7 28.68 19.90 4.18
N ALA A 8 27.86 19.03 4.76
CA ALA A 8 26.89 18.25 4.01
C ALA A 8 26.04 19.23 3.21
N ALA A 9 26.22 19.25 1.89
CA ALA A 9 25.40 20.05 1.00
C ALA A 9 23.96 19.62 1.22
N GLU A 10 23.07 20.58 1.52
CA GLU A 10 21.64 20.30 1.59
C GLU A 10 21.21 19.64 0.27
N PRO A 11 20.42 18.55 0.32
CA PRO A 11 19.99 17.87 -0.90
C PRO A 11 19.26 18.86 -1.79
N SER A 12 19.62 18.84 -3.06
CA SER A 12 19.00 19.68 -4.08
C SER A 12 17.49 19.41 -4.13
N ALA A 13 16.72 20.42 -4.57
CA ALA A 13 15.27 20.29 -4.72
C ALA A 13 14.86 19.08 -5.59
N GLU A 14 15.71 18.71 -6.56
CA GLU A 14 15.49 17.53 -7.41
C GLU A 14 15.68 16.21 -6.64
N GLU A 15 16.68 16.11 -5.77
CA GLU A 15 16.92 14.93 -4.93
C GLU A 15 15.79 14.74 -3.93
N VAL A 16 15.30 15.83 -3.33
CA VAL A 16 14.15 15.80 -2.43
C VAL A 16 12.90 15.33 -3.17
N ALA A 17 12.64 15.81 -4.39
CA ALA A 17 11.51 15.37 -5.19
C ALA A 17 11.61 13.88 -5.58
N ARG A 18 12.81 13.41 -5.94
CA ARG A 18 13.08 12.01 -6.25
C ARG A 18 12.85 11.10 -5.05
N GLN A 19 13.27 11.54 -3.86
CA GLN A 19 13.04 10.79 -2.63
C GLN A 19 11.55 10.68 -2.30
N ARG A 20 10.78 11.78 -2.41
CA ARG A 20 9.33 11.76 -2.18
C ARG A 20 8.60 10.82 -3.13
N GLU A 21 8.99 10.80 -4.40
CA GLU A 21 8.43 9.85 -5.36
C GLU A 21 8.78 8.41 -4.98
N ALA A 22 10.04 8.14 -4.62
CA ALA A 22 10.45 6.81 -4.18
C ALA A 22 9.67 6.35 -2.94
N ASP A 23 9.46 7.24 -1.97
CA ASP A 23 8.69 6.96 -0.75
C ASP A 23 7.21 6.68 -1.07
N TYR A 24 6.62 7.46 -1.98
CA TYR A 24 5.26 7.24 -2.46
C TYR A 24 5.10 5.89 -3.17
N GLN A 25 6.04 5.53 -4.04
CA GLN A 25 6.04 4.23 -4.72
C GLN A 25 6.23 3.07 -3.73
N ALA A 26 7.12 3.22 -2.76
CA ALA A 26 7.32 2.22 -1.71
C ALA A 26 6.05 2.04 -0.86
N ALA A 27 5.38 3.14 -0.51
CA ALA A 27 4.11 3.10 0.22
C ALA A 27 2.99 2.40 -0.58
N LEU A 28 2.93 2.63 -1.89
CA LEU A 28 1.98 1.94 -2.78
C LEU A 28 2.22 0.43 -2.79
N VAL A 29 3.48 0.00 -2.99
CA VAL A 29 3.84 -1.42 -3.02
C VAL A 29 3.51 -2.10 -1.70
N ALA A 30 3.90 -1.50 -0.57
CA ALA A 30 3.61 -2.04 0.76
C ALA A 30 2.11 -2.16 1.03
N ARG A 31 1.34 -1.14 0.63
CA ARG A 31 -0.11 -1.14 0.76
C ARG A 31 -0.76 -2.23 -0.10
N ASP A 32 -0.31 -2.40 -1.33
CA ASP A 32 -0.88 -3.39 -2.26
C ASP A 32 -0.58 -4.81 -1.81
N GLU A 33 0.62 -5.07 -1.29
CA GLU A 33 0.95 -6.37 -0.69
C GLU A 33 0.07 -6.67 0.52
N ALA A 34 -0.07 -5.72 1.44
CA ALA A 34 -0.91 -5.89 2.63
C ALA A 34 -2.39 -6.10 2.27
N LEU A 35 -2.91 -5.33 1.30
CA LEU A 35 -4.27 -5.51 0.79
C LEU A 35 -4.46 -6.91 0.20
N ARG A 36 -3.51 -7.38 -0.62
CA ARG A 36 -3.59 -8.69 -1.28
C ARG A 36 -3.69 -9.81 -0.24
N LEU A 37 -2.86 -9.75 0.80
CA LEU A 37 -2.86 -10.72 1.89
C LEU A 37 -4.20 -10.70 2.67
N ALA A 38 -4.72 -9.51 2.98
CA ALA A 38 -6.00 -9.38 3.68
C ALA A 38 -7.18 -9.90 2.85
N LEU A 39 -7.23 -9.60 1.54
CA LEU A 39 -8.26 -10.13 0.65
C LEU A 39 -8.19 -11.65 0.55
N ALA A 40 -6.98 -12.21 0.42
CA ALA A 40 -6.77 -13.65 0.38
C ALA A 40 -7.21 -14.37 1.66
N ALA A 41 -7.03 -13.72 2.82
CA ALA A 41 -7.43 -14.29 4.10
C ALA A 41 -8.94 -14.18 4.36
N GLU A 42 -9.56 -13.05 4.01
CA GLU A 42 -10.90 -12.70 4.51
C GLU A 42 -11.98 -12.74 3.41
N ALA A 43 -11.67 -12.29 2.19
CA ALA A 43 -12.66 -12.18 1.10
C ALA A 43 -12.65 -13.39 0.17
N ASP A 44 -11.48 -13.93 -0.19
CA ASP A 44 -11.35 -15.05 -1.12
C ASP A 44 -12.09 -16.32 -0.66
N PRO A 45 -12.10 -16.72 0.63
CA PRO A 45 -12.91 -17.84 1.08
C PRO A 45 -14.41 -17.65 0.84
N LEU A 46 -14.92 -16.42 0.98
CA LEU A 46 -16.32 -16.09 0.71
C LEU A 46 -16.64 -16.14 -0.78
N PHE A 47 -15.71 -15.68 -1.63
CA PHE A 47 -15.84 -15.82 -3.08
C PHE A 47 -16.02 -17.30 -3.49
N PHE A 48 -15.15 -18.19 -3.00
CA PHE A 48 -15.23 -19.62 -3.34
C PHE A 48 -16.49 -20.31 -2.79
N ARG A 49 -17.02 -19.84 -1.66
CA ARG A 49 -18.31 -20.30 -1.11
C ARG A 49 -19.48 -19.81 -1.94
N TRP A 50 -19.48 -18.54 -2.33
CA TRP A 50 -20.51 -17.96 -3.19
C TRP A 50 -20.58 -18.67 -4.55
N GLN A 51 -19.44 -19.01 -5.17
CA GLN A 51 -19.40 -19.78 -6.42
C GLN A 51 -20.04 -21.18 -6.33
N ARG A 52 -20.32 -21.67 -5.12
CA ARG A 52 -20.96 -22.97 -4.84
C ARG A 52 -22.34 -22.81 -4.20
N ASP A 53 -22.91 -21.60 -4.22
CA ASP A 53 -24.17 -21.25 -3.57
C ASP A 53 -24.16 -21.49 -2.04
N LEU A 54 -22.98 -21.44 -1.40
CA LEU A 54 -22.78 -21.65 0.04
C LEU A 54 -22.63 -20.34 0.84
N ALA A 55 -22.70 -19.19 0.17
CA ALA A 55 -22.69 -17.85 0.75
C ALA A 55 -23.38 -16.87 -0.20
N ALA A 56 -23.90 -15.76 0.32
CA ALA A 56 -24.46 -14.71 -0.52
C ALA A 56 -23.33 -13.92 -1.20
N LYS A 57 -23.62 -13.36 -2.38
CA LYS A 57 -22.67 -12.48 -3.08
C LYS A 57 -22.39 -11.23 -2.26
N GLU A 58 -23.40 -10.74 -1.56
CA GLU A 58 -23.39 -9.56 -0.72
C GLU A 58 -22.39 -9.71 0.43
N ASP A 59 -22.28 -10.91 1.02
CA ASP A 59 -21.30 -11.20 2.09
C ASP A 59 -19.87 -11.06 1.58
N TRP A 60 -19.59 -11.60 0.39
CA TRP A 60 -18.28 -11.45 -0.25
C TRP A 60 -17.97 -9.99 -0.58
N LEU A 61 -18.92 -9.26 -1.16
CA LEU A 61 -18.72 -7.85 -1.50
C LEU A 61 -18.53 -6.97 -0.27
N ALA A 62 -19.24 -7.27 0.83
CA ALA A 62 -19.06 -6.59 2.11
C ALA A 62 -17.64 -6.81 2.65
N ALA A 63 -17.16 -8.06 2.68
CA ALA A 63 -15.79 -8.37 3.11
C ALA A 63 -14.73 -7.66 2.23
N VAL A 64 -14.92 -7.62 0.91
CA VAL A 64 -14.02 -6.88 0.01
C VAL A 64 -14.02 -5.39 0.34
N ALA A 65 -15.18 -4.79 0.61
CA ALA A 65 -15.30 -3.37 0.95
C ALA A 65 -14.62 -3.05 2.29
N GLU A 66 -14.86 -3.86 3.32
CA GLU A 66 -14.24 -3.71 4.64
C GLU A 66 -12.72 -3.85 4.58
N VAL A 67 -12.22 -4.85 3.84
CA VAL A 67 -10.78 -5.01 3.60
C VAL A 67 -10.22 -3.78 2.89
N LYS A 68 -10.82 -3.32 1.79
CA LYS A 68 -10.31 -2.14 1.06
C LYS A 68 -10.35 -0.85 1.89
N ALA A 69 -11.34 -0.69 2.77
CA ALA A 69 -11.44 0.48 3.65
C ALA A 69 -10.28 0.55 4.66
N ARG A 70 -9.73 -0.59 5.10
CA ARG A 70 -8.56 -0.65 5.99
C ARG A 70 -7.24 -0.29 5.30
N PHE A 71 -7.19 -0.34 3.96
CA PHE A 71 -5.99 -0.04 3.18
C PHE A 71 -6.24 1.13 2.21
N PRO A 72 -6.36 2.38 2.71
CA PRO A 72 -6.51 3.55 1.84
C PRO A 72 -5.30 3.72 0.92
N LYS A 73 -5.49 4.39 -0.22
CA LYS A 73 -4.37 4.72 -1.10
C LYS A 73 -3.50 5.79 -0.43
N PRO A 74 -2.17 5.64 -0.45
CA PRO A 74 -1.27 6.69 0.03
C PRO A 74 -1.45 7.95 -0.83
N GLU A 75 -1.27 9.11 -0.20
CA GLU A 75 -1.31 10.40 -0.90
C GLU A 75 0.02 10.66 -1.60
N ARG A 76 -0.05 11.24 -2.81
CA ARG A 76 1.11 11.70 -3.55
C ARG A 76 1.44 13.11 -3.07
N VAL A 77 2.55 13.26 -2.34
CA VAL A 77 3.03 14.52 -1.72
C VAL A 77 4.16 15.15 -2.52
#